data_AF-A0A9E1T769-F1
#
_entry.id   AF-A0A9E1T769-F1
#
_cell.length_a   1.000
_cell.length_b   1.000
_cell.length_c   1.000
_cell.angle_alpha   90.00
_cell.angle_beta   90.00
_cell.angle_gamma   90.00
#
_symmetry.space_group_name_H-M   'P 1'
#
loop_
_entity.id
_entity.type
_entity.pdbx_description
1 polymer ?
#
loop_
_entity_poly.entity_id
_entity_poly.type
_entity_poly.pdbx_seq_one_letter_code
_entity_poly.pdbx_strand_id
1 'polypeptide(L)'
;MQTQPSANNALKEWRKVSPHTAANDWVWFGQQHDAGGKATQIGDLNKSFQQYLKAIDFEARQDGLLYDRDGDRRSLYSLRHTYATLRLEKGDVSVYDLSINMGCKVKQIETHYSHVVSKQRRQQITRTNKKQKRAIDVGQGAVMQGDAFIAEALRRLNAGELSDEAFLAIAKSNKAKE
;
A
#
# COMPACT_ATOMS: atom_id res chain seq x y z
N MET A 1 -2.64 12.96 18.62
CA MET A 1 -2.61 12.93 17.14
C MET A 1 -1.26 12.42 16.70
N GLN A 2 -1.20 11.36 15.89
CA GLN A 2 0.05 10.91 15.29
C GLN A 2 0.45 11.92 14.21
N THR A 3 1.48 12.71 14.47
CA THR A 3 2.04 13.64 13.48
C THR A 3 3.21 12.98 12.78
N GLN A 4 3.38 13.28 11.48
CA GLN A 4 4.58 12.84 10.78
C GLN A 4 5.81 13.48 11.47
N PRO A 5 6.93 12.75 11.65
CA PRO A 5 8.11 13.29 12.34
C PRO A 5 8.60 14.61 11.74
N SER A 6 8.54 14.75 10.42
CA SER A 6 8.88 15.98 9.70
C SER A 6 7.98 17.16 10.09
N ALA A 7 6.67 16.95 10.20
CA ALA A 7 5.72 17.98 10.60
C ALA A 7 5.95 18.42 12.06
N ASN A 8 6.28 17.49 12.95
CA ASN A 8 6.62 17.83 14.34
C ASN A 8 7.89 18.68 14.42
N ASN A 9 8.91 18.34 13.64
CA ASN A 9 10.13 19.14 13.56
C ASN A 9 9.84 20.54 13.02
N ALA A 10 9.02 20.67 11.98
CA ALA A 10 8.61 21.97 11.46
C ALA A 10 7.90 22.84 12.52
N LEU A 11 7.03 22.26 13.34
CA LEU A 11 6.39 22.98 14.45
C LEU A 11 7.38 23.40 15.55
N LYS A 12 8.39 22.56 15.84
CA LYS A 12 9.45 22.91 16.79
C LYS A 12 10.32 24.05 16.27
N GLU A 13 10.70 24.03 15.00
CA GLU A 13 11.44 25.14 14.38
C GLU A 13 10.60 26.42 14.35
N TRP A 14 9.32 26.32 13.97
CA TRP A 14 8.38 27.44 14.02
C TRP A 14 8.31 28.07 15.42
N ARG A 15 8.23 27.24 16.48
CA ARG A 15 8.18 27.73 17.85
C ARG A 15 9.42 28.54 18.26
N LYS A 16 10.61 28.23 17.72
CA LYS A 16 11.84 28.96 18.04
C LYS A 16 11.84 30.38 17.50
N VAL A 17 11.21 30.59 16.35
CA VAL A 17 11.18 31.89 15.65
C VAL A 17 9.89 32.67 15.93
N SER A 18 8.86 32.00 16.46
CA SER A 18 7.58 32.63 16.76
C SER A 18 7.73 33.65 17.89
N PRO A 19 7.22 34.89 17.72
CA PRO A 19 7.14 35.88 18.79
C PRO A 19 6.13 35.49 19.88
N HIS A 20 5.21 34.58 19.59
CA HIS A 20 4.16 34.11 20.49
C HIS A 20 4.39 32.64 20.85
N THR A 21 4.72 32.38 22.12
CA THR A 21 5.10 31.04 22.61
C THR A 21 4.45 30.67 23.94
N ALA A 22 3.58 31.53 24.49
CA ALA A 22 2.84 31.22 25.69
C ALA A 22 1.82 30.11 25.43
N ALA A 23 1.41 29.40 26.48
CA ALA A 23 0.53 28.23 26.34
C ALA A 23 -0.86 28.59 25.75
N ASN A 24 -1.32 29.82 25.95
CA ASN A 24 -2.63 30.31 25.47
C ASN A 24 -2.52 31.14 24.18
N ASP A 25 -1.33 31.22 23.59
CA ASP A 25 -1.14 31.92 22.33
C ASP A 25 -1.60 31.05 21.15
N TRP A 26 -2.08 31.71 20.10
CA TRP A 26 -2.37 31.03 18.85
C TRP A 26 -1.07 30.54 18.21
N VAL A 27 -1.02 29.28 17.79
CA VAL A 27 0.13 28.72 17.03
C VAL A 27 0.28 29.43 15.69
N TRP A 28 -0.85 29.76 15.06
CA TRP A 28 -0.94 30.51 13.81
C TRP A 28 -1.75 31.78 14.05
N PHE A 29 -1.18 32.93 13.72
CA PHE A 29 -1.75 34.23 14.00
C PHE A 29 -1.66 35.15 12.78
N GLY A 30 -2.56 36.13 12.72
CA GLY A 30 -2.58 37.14 11.66
C GLY A 30 -1.44 38.14 11.83
N GLN A 31 -1.09 38.84 10.74
CA GLN A 31 -0.11 39.94 10.79
C GLN A 31 -0.67 41.19 11.48
N GLN A 32 -1.98 41.28 11.68
CA GLN A 32 -2.61 42.38 12.39
C GLN A 32 -2.52 42.17 13.90
N HIS A 33 -2.18 43.25 14.60
CA HIS A 33 -2.18 43.30 16.06
C HIS A 33 -3.40 44.08 16.53
N ASP A 34 -3.96 43.69 17.68
CA ASP A 34 -4.98 44.48 18.33
C ASP A 34 -4.38 45.78 18.91
N ALA A 35 -5.25 46.66 19.42
CA ALA A 35 -4.82 47.92 20.04
C ALA A 35 -3.88 47.71 21.26
N GLY A 36 -3.82 46.49 21.82
CA GLY A 36 -2.91 46.09 22.89
C GLY A 36 -1.65 45.39 22.41
N GLY A 37 -1.39 45.33 21.09
CA GLY A 37 -0.21 44.68 20.51
C GLY A 37 -0.28 43.15 20.43
N LYS A 38 -1.38 42.52 20.86
CA LYS A 38 -1.54 41.06 20.80
C LYS A 38 -1.90 40.62 19.38
N ALA A 39 -1.33 39.52 18.93
CA ALA A 39 -1.64 39.00 17.61
C ALA A 39 -3.07 38.50 17.51
N THR A 40 -3.70 38.81 16.38
CA THR A 40 -5.09 38.45 16.09
C THR A 40 -5.20 37.07 15.47
N GLN A 41 -6.40 36.50 15.51
CA GLN A 41 -6.69 35.25 14.83
C GLN A 41 -6.63 35.44 13.32
N ILE A 42 -6.11 34.44 12.60
CA ILE A 42 -6.20 34.40 11.14
C ILE A 42 -7.67 34.31 10.74
N GLY A 43 -8.15 35.28 9.96
CA GLY A 43 -9.55 35.31 9.50
C GLY A 43 -9.87 34.20 8.50
N ASP A 44 -9.29 34.26 7.29
CA ASP A 44 -9.55 33.29 6.22
C ASP A 44 -8.22 32.73 5.68
N LEU A 45 -7.83 31.57 6.21
CA LEU A 45 -6.62 30.88 5.78
C LEU A 45 -6.69 30.40 4.32
N ASN A 46 -7.89 30.15 3.80
CA ASN A 46 -8.06 29.67 2.43
C ASN A 46 -7.74 30.78 1.41
N LYS A 47 -8.13 32.03 1.69
CA LYS A 47 -7.75 33.18 0.85
C LYS A 47 -6.23 33.37 0.80
N SER A 48 -5.56 33.34 1.95
CA SER A 48 -4.09 33.45 2.00
C SER A 48 -3.41 32.31 1.24
N PHE A 49 -3.94 31.09 1.38
CA PHE A 49 -3.45 29.93 0.63
C PHE A 49 -3.64 30.10 -0.89
N GLN A 50 -4.80 30.58 -1.33
CA GLN A 50 -5.08 30.84 -2.75
C GLN A 50 -4.20 31.95 -3.34
N GLN A 51 -3.92 33.00 -2.57
CA GLN A 51 -2.97 34.05 -2.97
C GLN A 51 -1.57 33.47 -3.14
N TYR A 52 -1.12 32.63 -2.22
CA TYR A 52 0.17 31.94 -2.32
C TYR A 52 0.23 31.04 -3.56
N LEU A 53 -0.83 30.27 -3.84
CA LEU A 53 -0.90 29.44 -5.05
C LEU A 53 -0.83 30.24 -6.34
N LYS A 54 -1.45 31.43 -6.37
CA LYS A 54 -1.40 32.32 -7.53
C LYS A 54 0.01 32.86 -7.79
N ALA A 55 0.81 33.02 -6.74
CA ALA A 55 2.18 33.50 -6.85
C ALA A 55 3.18 32.43 -7.33
N ILE A 56 2.80 31.15 -7.31
CA ILE A 56 3.65 30.06 -7.81
C ILE A 56 3.51 29.97 -9.32
N ASP A 57 4.60 30.24 -10.04
CA ASP A 57 4.64 30.06 -11.49
C ASP A 57 4.52 28.57 -11.84
N PHE A 58 3.67 28.27 -12.81
CA PHE A 58 3.40 26.92 -13.27
C PHE A 58 2.96 26.96 -14.73
N GLU A 59 3.74 26.33 -15.62
CA GLU A 59 3.41 26.16 -17.05
C GLU A 59 2.99 27.47 -17.76
N ALA A 60 3.57 28.61 -17.39
CA ALA A 60 3.23 29.94 -17.93
C ALA A 60 1.73 30.33 -17.78
N ARG A 61 1.03 29.75 -16.80
CA ARG A 61 -0.36 30.11 -16.49
C ARG A 61 -0.41 31.44 -15.74
N GLN A 62 -1.31 32.34 -16.14
CA GLN A 62 -1.47 33.65 -15.49
C GLN A 62 -1.88 33.57 -14.01
N ASP A 63 -2.62 32.53 -13.63
CA ASP A 63 -3.08 32.32 -12.25
C ASP A 63 -2.23 31.29 -11.48
N GLY A 64 -1.06 30.94 -12.01
CA GLY A 64 -0.13 30.01 -11.34
C GLY A 64 -0.77 28.66 -11.02
N LEU A 65 -0.62 28.22 -9.76
CA LEU A 65 -1.19 26.98 -9.24
C LEU A 65 -2.58 27.19 -8.58
N LEU A 66 -3.30 28.27 -8.85
CA LEU A 66 -4.60 28.50 -8.23
C LEU A 66 -5.68 27.52 -8.75
N TYR A 67 -5.69 27.24 -10.04
CA TYR A 67 -6.71 26.40 -10.68
C TYR A 67 -6.18 25.01 -11.00
N ASP A 68 -7.02 24.00 -10.78
CA ASP A 68 -6.73 22.63 -11.18
C ASP A 68 -6.93 22.39 -12.70
N ARG A 69 -7.01 21.13 -13.11
CA ARG A 69 -7.18 20.75 -14.52
C ARG A 69 -8.63 20.88 -14.98
N ASP A 70 -9.57 20.80 -14.05
CA ASP A 70 -11.00 20.86 -14.30
C ASP A 70 -11.53 22.30 -14.23
N GLY A 71 -10.66 23.25 -13.84
CA GLY A 71 -10.96 24.67 -13.75
C GLY A 71 -11.44 25.10 -12.36
N ASP A 72 -11.41 24.20 -11.38
CA ASP A 72 -11.81 24.49 -10.02
C ASP A 72 -10.68 25.17 -9.23
N ARG A 73 -11.06 26.10 -8.35
CA ARG A 73 -10.10 26.78 -7.48
C ARG A 73 -9.64 25.84 -6.37
N ARG A 74 -8.33 25.63 -6.30
CA ARG A 74 -7.72 24.90 -5.20
C ARG A 74 -8.01 25.59 -3.87
N SER A 75 -8.20 24.78 -2.84
CA SER A 75 -8.44 25.22 -1.47
C SER A 75 -7.55 24.44 -0.50
N LEU A 76 -7.56 24.78 0.78
CA LEU A 76 -6.89 23.97 1.80
C LEU A 76 -7.34 22.50 1.77
N TYR A 77 -8.59 22.24 1.36
CA TYR A 77 -9.10 20.88 1.22
C TYR A 77 -8.37 20.10 0.10
N SER A 78 -7.81 20.78 -0.89
CA SER A 78 -6.96 20.17 -1.92
C SER A 78 -5.72 19.50 -1.31
N LEU A 79 -5.13 20.07 -0.25
CA LEU A 79 -3.99 19.44 0.46
C LEU A 79 -4.40 18.10 1.10
N ARG A 80 -5.63 18.03 1.63
CA ARG A 80 -6.20 16.81 2.19
C ARG A 80 -6.44 15.75 1.12
N HIS A 81 -6.87 16.16 -0.08
CA HIS A 81 -6.96 15.27 -1.24
C HIS A 81 -5.60 14.74 -1.68
N THR A 82 -4.60 15.62 -1.82
CA THR A 82 -3.23 15.23 -2.18
C THR A 82 -2.67 14.24 -1.16
N TYR A 83 -2.83 14.50 0.14
CA TYR A 83 -2.41 13.58 1.19
C TYR A 83 -3.07 12.19 1.04
N ALA A 84 -4.40 12.13 0.88
CA ALA A 84 -5.11 10.86 0.76
C ALA A 84 -4.65 10.07 -0.47
N THR A 85 -4.56 10.72 -1.64
CA THR A 85 -4.10 10.10 -2.88
C THR A 85 -2.68 9.56 -2.72
N LEU A 86 -1.73 10.34 -2.17
CA LEU A 86 -0.35 9.90 -2.00
C LEU A 86 -0.22 8.69 -1.06
N ARG A 87 -1.00 8.63 0.03
CA ARG A 87 -1.00 7.47 0.95
C ARG A 87 -1.58 6.23 0.29
N LEU A 88 -2.66 6.39 -0.47
CA LEU A 88 -3.26 5.28 -1.20
C LEU A 88 -2.33 4.80 -2.32
N GLU A 89 -1.73 5.69 -3.11
CA GLU A 89 -0.78 5.31 -4.18
C GLU A 89 0.47 4.62 -3.67
N LYS A 90 0.97 5.01 -2.48
CA LYS A 90 2.10 4.33 -1.83
C LYS A 90 1.72 2.95 -1.29
N GLY A 91 0.47 2.78 -0.85
CA GLY A 91 -0.06 1.48 -0.40
C GLY A 91 0.45 1.03 0.96
N ASP A 92 1.04 1.95 1.72
CA ASP A 92 1.57 1.70 3.05
C ASP A 92 0.50 1.87 4.15
N VAL A 93 -0.74 2.24 3.78
CA VAL A 93 -1.85 2.44 4.71
C VAL A 93 -3.11 1.79 4.18
N SER A 94 -3.86 1.12 5.07
CA SER A 94 -5.17 0.59 4.74
C SER A 94 -6.21 1.72 4.61
N VAL A 95 -7.28 1.49 3.85
CA VAL A 95 -8.39 2.45 3.72
C VAL A 95 -9.00 2.79 5.09
N TYR A 96 -9.04 1.80 5.99
CA TYR A 96 -9.54 1.96 7.35
C TYR A 96 -8.67 2.91 8.19
N ASP A 97 -7.35 2.67 8.23
CA ASP A 97 -6.42 3.52 9.00
C ASP A 97 -6.39 4.95 8.46
N LEU A 98 -6.46 5.11 7.13
CA LEU A 98 -6.57 6.42 6.50
C LEU A 98 -7.85 7.14 6.93
N SER A 99 -8.97 6.42 7.03
CA SER A 99 -10.26 6.99 7.47
C SER A 99 -10.22 7.50 8.92
N ILE A 100 -9.53 6.77 9.81
CA ILE A 100 -9.29 7.19 11.20
C ILE A 100 -8.44 8.46 11.24
N ASN A 101 -7.31 8.48 10.52
CA ASN A 101 -6.43 9.65 10.53
C ASN A 101 -7.11 10.89 9.96
N MET A 102 -7.96 10.72 8.94
CA MET A 102 -8.71 11.80 8.33
C MET A 102 -9.96 12.19 9.14
N GLY A 103 -10.44 11.34 10.04
CA GLY A 103 -11.66 11.58 10.81
C GLY A 103 -12.93 11.53 9.95
N CYS A 104 -13.03 10.56 9.03
CA CYS A 104 -14.19 10.40 8.16
C CYS A 104 -14.60 8.93 8.05
N LYS A 105 -15.79 8.65 7.49
CA LYS A 105 -16.25 7.27 7.31
C LYS A 105 -15.46 6.61 6.19
N VAL A 106 -15.15 5.31 6.33
CA VAL A 106 -14.52 4.47 5.29
C VAL A 106 -15.20 4.65 3.93
N LYS A 107 -16.54 4.62 3.92
CA LYS A 107 -17.35 4.82 2.71
C LYS A 107 -17.03 6.13 1.96
N GLN A 108 -16.68 7.21 2.68
CA GLN A 108 -16.30 8.47 2.03
C GLN A 108 -14.96 8.34 1.31
N ILE A 109 -13.98 7.64 1.90
CA ILE A 109 -12.70 7.38 1.25
C ILE A 109 -12.90 6.49 0.01
N GLU A 110 -13.72 5.43 0.13
CA GLU A 110 -14.02 4.57 -1.01
C GLU A 110 -14.71 5.33 -2.15
N THR A 111 -15.70 6.17 -1.83
CA THR A 111 -16.44 6.94 -2.84
C THR A 111 -15.51 7.91 -3.58
N HIS A 112 -14.65 8.64 -2.87
CA HIS A 112 -13.83 9.69 -3.47
C HIS A 112 -12.53 9.15 -4.10
N TYR A 113 -11.99 8.01 -3.64
CA TYR A 113 -10.66 7.53 -4.05
C TYR A 113 -10.65 6.09 -4.60
N SER A 114 -11.81 5.48 -4.86
CA SER A 114 -11.92 4.13 -5.47
C SER A 114 -11.06 3.95 -6.73
N HIS A 115 -10.95 4.99 -7.56
CA HIS A 115 -10.14 4.99 -8.78
C HIS A 115 -8.63 4.84 -8.48
N VAL A 116 -8.13 5.43 -7.38
CA VAL A 116 -6.73 5.30 -6.96
C VAL A 116 -6.47 3.89 -6.42
N VAL A 117 -7.37 3.40 -5.57
CA VAL A 117 -7.25 2.07 -4.95
C VAL A 117 -7.27 0.97 -6.02
N SER A 118 -8.16 1.05 -7.01
CA SER A 118 -8.25 0.08 -8.10
C SER A 118 -7.00 0.06 -8.98
N LYS A 119 -6.41 1.23 -9.29
CA LYS A 119 -5.16 1.33 -10.06
C LYS A 119 -4.01 0.61 -9.36
N GLN A 120 -3.87 0.81 -8.06
CA GLN A 120 -2.78 0.19 -7.31
C GLN A 120 -3.03 -1.31 -7.06
N ARG A 121 -4.27 -1.67 -6.74
CA ARG A 121 -4.66 -3.06 -6.50
C ARG A 121 -4.81 -3.85 -7.79
N ARG A 122 -4.57 -3.24 -8.96
CA ARG A 122 -4.68 -3.88 -10.27
C ARG A 122 -3.95 -5.22 -10.33
N GLN A 123 -2.70 -5.29 -9.85
CA GLN A 123 -1.94 -6.55 -9.85
C GLN A 123 -2.57 -7.65 -9.00
N GLN A 124 -3.22 -7.30 -7.87
CA GLN A 124 -3.94 -8.24 -7.03
C GLN A 124 -5.30 -8.62 -7.64
N ILE A 125 -5.98 -7.68 -8.30
CA ILE A 125 -7.28 -7.87 -8.96
C ILE A 125 -7.13 -8.73 -10.22
N THR A 126 -6.10 -8.48 -11.03
CA THR A 126 -5.78 -9.26 -12.24
C THR A 126 -5.08 -10.57 -11.92
N ARG A 127 -4.83 -10.86 -10.63
CA ARG A 127 -4.20 -12.12 -10.23
C ARG A 127 -5.20 -13.26 -10.42
N THR A 128 -5.21 -13.84 -11.61
CA THR A 128 -5.86 -15.12 -11.84
C THR A 128 -5.14 -16.16 -11.01
N ASN A 129 -5.86 -16.82 -10.08
CA ASN A 129 -5.34 -17.99 -9.39
C ASN A 129 -5.13 -19.08 -10.44
N LYS A 130 -3.93 -19.12 -11.04
CA LYS A 130 -3.47 -20.28 -11.78
C LYS A 130 -3.43 -21.39 -10.74
N LYS A 131 -4.46 -22.26 -10.72
CA LYS A 131 -4.43 -23.52 -9.97
C LYS A 131 -3.03 -24.05 -10.20
N GLN A 132 -2.22 -24.12 -9.15
CA GLN A 132 -1.02 -24.92 -9.23
C GLN A 132 -1.52 -26.30 -9.60
N LYS A 133 -1.32 -26.73 -10.85
CA LYS A 133 -1.04 -28.13 -11.11
C LYS A 133 0.26 -28.38 -10.36
N ARG A 134 0.17 -28.53 -9.03
CA ARG A 134 1.17 -29.32 -8.31
C ARG A 134 1.09 -30.66 -9.02
N ALA A 135 2.20 -31.04 -9.63
CA ALA A 135 2.37 -32.41 -10.07
C ALA A 135 1.89 -33.29 -8.91
N ILE A 136 0.83 -34.04 -9.14
CA ILE A 136 0.51 -35.19 -8.34
C ILE A 136 1.51 -36.23 -8.82
N ASP A 137 2.70 -36.18 -8.22
CA ASP A 137 3.70 -37.22 -8.21
C ASP A 137 4.61 -36.83 -7.03
N VAL A 138 4.72 -37.53 -5.92
CA VAL A 138 4.66 -38.97 -5.66
C VAL A 138 4.12 -39.13 -4.23
N GLY A 139 3.17 -40.02 -4.00
CA GLY A 139 2.84 -40.44 -2.63
C GLY A 139 1.41 -40.88 -2.40
N GLN A 140 1.23 -42.20 -2.53
CA GLN A 140 0.17 -43.02 -1.90
C GLN A 140 -1.23 -42.91 -2.51
N GLY A 141 -1.67 -44.00 -3.15
CA GLY A 141 -3.11 -44.22 -3.35
C GLY A 141 -3.55 -44.98 -4.59
N ALA A 142 -2.74 -45.87 -5.19
CA ALA A 142 -3.27 -46.86 -6.13
C ALA A 142 -2.40 -48.13 -6.05
N VAL A 143 -2.90 -49.14 -5.34
CA VAL A 143 -2.33 -50.48 -5.37
C VAL A 143 -2.76 -51.11 -6.70
N MET A 144 -1.91 -50.97 -7.72
CA MET A 144 -1.95 -51.78 -8.94
C MET A 144 -1.27 -53.12 -8.60
N GLN A 145 -2.00 -54.23 -8.75
CA GLN A 145 -1.55 -55.57 -8.35
C GLN A 145 -0.31 -56.09 -9.11
N GLY A 146 0.16 -55.40 -10.16
CA GLY A 146 1.38 -55.73 -10.91
C GLY A 146 2.70 -55.25 -10.26
N ASP A 147 2.63 -54.31 -9.31
CA ASP A 147 3.82 -53.62 -8.75
C ASP A 147 4.35 -54.19 -7.43
N ALA A 148 3.56 -55.01 -6.71
CA ALA A 148 3.95 -55.51 -5.40
C ALA A 148 5.20 -56.41 -5.44
N PHE A 149 5.34 -57.20 -6.50
CA PHE A 149 6.49 -58.12 -6.69
C PHE A 149 7.79 -57.35 -7.01
N ILE A 150 7.70 -56.31 -7.83
CA ILE A 150 8.86 -55.46 -8.18
C ILE A 150 9.25 -54.56 -6.99
N ALA A 151 8.27 -54.08 -6.22
CA ALA A 151 8.52 -53.33 -4.99
C ALA A 151 9.25 -54.18 -3.93
N GLU A 152 8.90 -55.45 -3.80
CA GLU A 152 9.59 -56.39 -2.90
C GLU A 152 10.99 -56.74 -3.41
N ALA A 153 11.16 -56.95 -4.72
CA ALA A 153 12.46 -57.19 -5.32
C ALA A 153 13.43 -55.99 -5.15
N LEU A 154 12.93 -54.75 -5.25
CA LEU A 154 13.71 -53.53 -4.97
C LEU A 154 14.13 -53.42 -3.50
N ARG A 155 13.28 -53.83 -2.56
CA ARG A 155 13.63 -53.85 -1.14
C ARG A 155 14.77 -54.81 -0.85
N ARG A 156 14.76 -56.00 -1.46
CA ARG A 156 15.82 -57.00 -1.29
C ARG A 156 17.12 -56.61 -1.95
N LEU A 157 17.05 -55.89 -3.07
CA LEU A 157 18.24 -55.29 -3.69
C LEU A 157 18.87 -54.25 -2.75
N ASN A 158 18.07 -53.33 -2.20
CA ASN A 158 18.55 -52.33 -1.25
C ASN A 158 19.04 -52.93 0.08
N ALA A 159 18.52 -54.08 0.48
CA ALA A 159 19.01 -54.86 1.61
C ALA A 159 20.28 -55.67 1.30
N GLY A 160 20.73 -55.71 0.03
CA GLY A 160 21.89 -56.47 -0.42
C GLY A 160 21.67 -57.99 -0.52
N GLU A 161 20.43 -58.44 -0.37
CA GLU A 161 20.03 -59.86 -0.44
C GLU A 161 19.83 -60.34 -1.88
N LEU A 162 19.78 -59.41 -2.83
CA LEU A 162 19.60 -59.66 -4.25
C LEU A 162 20.70 -58.94 -5.04
N SER A 163 21.24 -59.56 -6.09
CA SER A 163 22.21 -58.89 -6.98
C SER A 163 21.48 -58.07 -8.06
N ASP A 164 22.15 -57.01 -8.55
CA ASP A 164 21.61 -56.13 -9.60
C ASP A 164 21.18 -56.92 -10.86
N GLU A 165 21.94 -57.96 -11.22
CA GLU A 165 21.63 -58.81 -12.38
C GLU A 165 20.34 -59.63 -12.19
N ALA A 166 20.13 -60.17 -10.99
CA ALA A 166 18.92 -60.93 -10.65
C ALA A 166 17.68 -60.02 -10.62
N PHE A 167 17.83 -58.78 -10.13
CA PHE A 167 16.78 -57.78 -10.16
C PHE A 167 16.36 -57.40 -11.60
N LEU A 168 17.34 -57.17 -12.48
CA LEU A 168 17.07 -56.84 -13.89
C LEU A 168 16.38 -57.97 -14.65
N ALA A 169 16.71 -59.23 -14.35
CA ALA A 169 16.02 -60.39 -14.94
C ALA A 169 14.55 -60.46 -14.50
N ILE A 170 14.28 -60.22 -13.21
CA ILE A 170 12.93 -60.18 -12.63
C ILE A 170 12.11 -59.05 -13.28
N ALA A 171 12.68 -57.84 -13.36
CA ALA A 171 12.01 -56.68 -13.95
C ALA A 171 11.68 -56.87 -15.44
N LYS A 172 12.59 -57.49 -16.22
CA LYS A 172 12.34 -57.82 -17.64
C LYS A 172 11.25 -58.89 -17.79
N SER A 173 11.20 -59.88 -16.91
CA SER A 173 10.19 -60.95 -16.97
C SER A 173 8.77 -60.45 -16.67
N ASN A 174 8.63 -59.46 -15.79
CA ASN A 174 7.32 -58.89 -15.43
C ASN A 174 6.78 -58.02 -16.57
N LYS A 175 7.65 -57.29 -17.26
CA LYS A 175 7.31 -56.45 -18.43
C LYS A 175 6.91 -57.25 -19.68
N ALA A 176 7.24 -58.54 -19.72
CA ALA A 176 6.86 -59.45 -20.81
C ALA A 176 5.51 -60.17 -20.57
N LYS A 177 4.90 -59.99 -19.39
CA LYS A 177 3.59 -60.57 -19.02
C LYS A 177 2.43 -59.57 -19.12
N GLU A 178 2.71 -58.30 -19.40
CA GLU A 178 1.73 -57.28 -19.83
C GLU A 178 1.67 -57.20 -21.36
#